data_AF-A0AB38A5E8-F1
#
_entry.id   AF-A0AB38A5E8-F1
#
_cell.length_a   1.000
_cell.length_b   1.000
_cell.length_c   1.000
_cell.angle_alpha   90.00
_cell.angle_beta   90.00
_cell.angle_gamma   90.00
#
_symmetry.space_group_name_H-M   'P 1'
#
loop_
_entity.id
_entity.type
_entity.pdbx_description
1 polymer ?
#
loop_
_entity_poly.entity_id
_entity_poly.type
_entity_poly.pdbx_seq_one_letter_code
_entity_poly.pdbx_strand_id
1 'polypeptide(L)'
;MKNIDIFVHEKYSKADYEKVAEHIYKTYDDFMKSDCFVTSLKFVQEPELGEGDSPRNISQYPLEDVLEKFYVAIQDFYEDLNYTSDETCYLEFSASDMEDIQKLLGIVNKHVYNKEDGDYVELVIE
;
A
#
# COMPACT_ATOMS: atom_id res chain seq x y z
N MET A 1 6.57 -9.11 -0.58
CA MET A 1 6.61 -7.66 -0.77
C MET A 1 7.89 -7.22 -0.12
N LYS A 2 8.91 -6.95 -0.93
CA LYS A 2 10.23 -6.50 -0.48
C LYS A 2 10.50 -5.07 -0.92
N ASN A 3 11.57 -4.50 -0.36
CA ASN A 3 12.01 -3.14 -0.68
C ASN A 3 10.89 -2.11 -0.52
N ILE A 4 10.06 -2.28 0.52
CA ILE A 4 8.94 -1.39 0.78
C ILE A 4 9.49 -0.04 1.21
N ASP A 5 9.12 1.01 0.48
CA ASP A 5 9.59 2.36 0.71
C ASP A 5 8.47 3.37 0.40
N ILE A 6 8.64 4.59 0.89
CA ILE A 6 7.71 5.69 0.64
C ILE A 6 7.74 6.06 -0.85
N PHE A 7 6.55 6.32 -1.39
CA PHE A 7 6.38 6.96 -2.68
C PHE A 7 5.65 8.29 -2.51
N VAL A 8 6.30 9.41 -2.86
CA VAL A 8 5.66 10.74 -2.82
C VAL A 8 5.26 11.13 -4.23
N HIS A 9 3.98 10.91 -4.58
CA HIS A 9 3.45 11.29 -5.88
C HIS A 9 3.23 12.80 -6.00
N GLU A 10 3.42 13.38 -7.18
CA GLU A 10 3.26 14.83 -7.42
C GLU A 10 1.84 15.35 -7.11
N LYS A 11 0.83 14.47 -7.16
CA LYS A 11 -0.57 14.79 -6.86
C LYS A 11 -0.76 15.35 -5.45
N TYR A 12 0.10 14.98 -4.51
CA TYR A 12 0.08 15.51 -3.14
C TYR A 12 0.43 16.99 -3.02
N SER A 13 0.89 17.62 -4.10
CA SER A 13 1.10 19.08 -4.16
C SER A 13 -0.14 19.84 -4.64
N LYS A 14 -1.22 19.14 -5.04
CA LYS A 14 -2.47 19.75 -5.51
C LYS A 14 -3.35 20.16 -4.32
N ALA A 15 -4.25 21.12 -4.55
CA ALA A 15 -5.10 21.70 -3.51
C ALA A 15 -6.07 20.70 -2.84
N ASP A 16 -6.35 19.57 -3.50
CA ASP A 16 -7.22 18.52 -2.98
C ASP A 16 -6.55 17.69 -1.87
N TYR A 17 -5.25 17.89 -1.64
CA TYR A 17 -4.48 17.18 -0.62
C TYR A 17 -3.92 18.16 0.42
N GLU A 18 -4.14 17.84 1.69
CA GLU A 18 -3.56 18.57 2.82
C GLU A 18 -2.53 17.67 3.51
N LYS A 19 -1.26 18.08 3.57
CA LYS A 19 -0.25 17.34 4.34
C LYS A 19 -0.51 17.51 5.85
N VAL A 20 -0.91 16.43 6.52
CA VAL A 20 -1.23 16.44 7.96
C VAL A 20 -0.14 15.82 8.83
N ALA A 21 0.71 14.96 8.26
CA ALA A 21 1.91 14.44 8.90
C ALA A 21 2.98 14.10 7.85
N GLU A 22 4.15 13.62 8.30
CA GLU A 22 5.18 13.15 7.39
C GLU A 22 4.66 11.95 6.58
N HIS A 23 4.63 12.10 5.26
CA HIS A 23 4.10 11.14 4.30
C HIS A 23 2.61 10.78 4.42
N ILE A 24 1.84 11.54 5.21
CA ILE A 24 0.39 11.37 5.35
C ILE A 24 -0.33 12.63 4.90
N TYR A 25 -1.31 12.44 4.03
CA TYR A 25 -2.11 13.50 3.45
C TYR A 25 -3.58 13.23 3.73
N LYS A 26 -4.35 14.29 4.00
CA LYS A 26 -5.80 14.24 4.06
C LYS A 26 -6.36 14.60 2.68
N THR A 27 -7.37 13.86 2.23
CA THR A 27 -8.10 14.10 0.98
C THR A 27 -9.57 13.71 1.15
N TYR A 28 -10.37 13.87 0.10
CA TYR A 28 -11.76 13.45 0.05
C TYR A 28 -11.89 12.17 -0.78
N ASP A 29 -12.43 11.11 -0.17
CA ASP A 29 -12.79 9.89 -0.86
C ASP A 29 -14.14 10.08 -1.57
N ASP A 30 -14.10 10.10 -2.89
CA ASP A 30 -15.28 10.30 -3.72
C ASP A 30 -16.25 9.11 -3.72
N PHE A 31 -15.79 7.90 -3.41
CA PHE A 31 -16.64 6.72 -3.32
C PHE A 31 -17.37 6.68 -1.97
N MET A 32 -16.62 6.86 -0.88
CA MET A 32 -17.15 6.85 0.49
C MET A 32 -17.88 8.15 0.86
N LYS A 33 -17.68 9.21 0.08
CA LYS A 33 -18.22 10.56 0.30
C LYS A 33 -17.81 11.15 1.65
N SER A 34 -16.58 10.90 2.07
CA SER A 34 -16.01 11.37 3.34
C SER A 34 -14.54 11.75 3.20
N ASP A 35 -14.05 12.57 4.13
CA ASP A 35 -12.62 12.77 4.28
C ASP A 35 -11.92 11.44 4.63
N CYS A 36 -10.71 11.25 4.13
CA CYS A 36 -9.84 10.12 4.46
C CYS A 36 -8.37 10.58 4.56
N PHE A 37 -7.54 9.70 5.10
CA PHE A 37 -6.09 9.86 5.17
C PHE A 37 -5.43 8.90 4.18
N VAL A 38 -4.40 9.38 3.49
CA VAL A 38 -3.69 8.60 2.48
C VAL A 38 -2.19 8.67 2.65
N THR A 39 -1.54 7.59 2.25
CA THR A 39 -0.10 7.53 1.99
C THR A 39 0.16 6.65 0.78
N SER A 40 1.33 6.77 0.16
CA SER A 40 1.70 5.91 -0.96
C SER A 40 2.99 5.17 -0.67
N LEU A 41 2.98 3.88 -1.00
CA LEU A 41 4.13 3.00 -0.89
C LEU A 41 4.51 2.46 -2.26
N LYS A 42 5.79 2.14 -2.41
CA LYS A 42 6.31 1.35 -3.51
C LYS A 42 6.98 0.08 -2.96
N PHE A 43 6.93 -0.99 -3.71
CA PHE A 43 7.48 -2.29 -3.31
C PHE A 43 7.75 -3.17 -4.53
N VAL A 44 8.43 -4.30 -4.31
CA VAL A 44 8.64 -5.34 -5.31
C VAL A 44 7.92 -6.62 -4.87
N GLN A 45 7.26 -7.28 -5.82
CA GLN A 45 6.61 -8.56 -5.57
C GLN A 45 7.61 -9.72 -5.65
N GLU A 46 7.30 -10.81 -4.94
CA GLU A 46 8.12 -12.02 -4.86
C GLU A 46 7.31 -13.25 -5.29
N PRO A 47 7.31 -13.59 -6.59
CA PRO A 47 6.58 -14.76 -7.10
C PRO A 47 6.92 -16.07 -6.39
N GLU A 48 8.15 -16.20 -5.91
CA GLU A 48 8.64 -17.34 -5.12
C GLU A 48 7.92 -17.49 -3.76
N LEU A 49 7.25 -16.44 -3.28
CA LEU A 49 6.43 -16.42 -2.07
C LEU A 49 4.91 -16.38 -2.39
N GLY A 50 4.52 -16.63 -3.64
CA GLY A 50 3.11 -16.65 -4.07
C GLY A 50 2.53 -15.30 -4.48
N GLU A 51 3.39 -14.28 -4.66
CA GLU A 51 2.97 -12.94 -5.09
C GLU A 51 2.90 -12.83 -6.62
N GLY A 52 2.60 -11.63 -7.13
CA GLY A 52 2.47 -11.38 -8.56
C GLY A 52 3.84 -11.28 -9.26
N ASP A 53 3.87 -11.57 -10.55
CA ASP A 53 5.09 -11.58 -11.38
C ASP A 53 5.37 -10.25 -12.09
N SER A 54 4.50 -9.25 -11.91
CA SER A 54 4.55 -7.99 -12.64
C SER A 54 3.76 -6.90 -11.91
N PRO A 55 4.21 -5.64 -11.92
CA PRO A 55 3.41 -4.51 -11.38
C PRO A 55 2.05 -4.32 -12.05
N ARG A 56 1.86 -4.88 -13.26
CA ARG A 56 0.56 -4.90 -13.97
C ARG A 56 -0.46 -5.83 -13.33
N ASN A 57 -0.01 -6.71 -12.44
CA ASN A 57 -0.83 -7.71 -11.77
C ASN A 57 -0.34 -7.83 -10.32
N ILE A 58 -0.73 -6.86 -9.48
CA ILE A 58 -0.43 -6.89 -8.05
C ILE A 58 -1.28 -7.98 -7.40
N SER A 59 -0.62 -8.97 -6.80
CA SER A 59 -1.28 -10.09 -6.14
C SER A 59 -1.98 -9.65 -4.87
N GLN A 60 -3.09 -10.34 -4.57
CA GLN A 60 -3.77 -10.24 -3.27
C GLN A 60 -2.94 -10.85 -2.13
N TYR A 61 -1.94 -11.69 -2.43
CA TYR A 61 -1.04 -12.27 -1.44
C TYR A 61 0.31 -11.51 -1.51
N PRO A 62 0.76 -10.82 -0.46
CA PRO A 62 0.17 -10.65 0.88
C PRO A 62 -0.69 -9.39 1.06
N LEU A 63 -1.02 -8.71 -0.03
CA LEU A 63 -1.67 -7.40 0.02
C LEU A 63 -2.96 -7.40 0.86
N GLU A 64 -3.86 -8.37 0.67
CA GLU A 64 -5.15 -8.41 1.37
C GLU A 64 -4.98 -8.51 2.90
N ASP A 65 -4.04 -9.33 3.37
CA ASP A 65 -3.76 -9.44 4.80
C ASP A 65 -3.15 -8.13 5.36
N VAL A 66 -2.39 -7.38 4.54
CA VAL A 66 -1.90 -6.04 4.91
C VAL A 66 -3.07 -5.06 5.04
N LEU A 67 -4.01 -5.08 4.07
CA LEU A 67 -5.21 -4.26 4.11
C LEU A 67 -6.04 -4.54 5.37
N GLU A 68 -6.29 -5.82 5.67
CA GLU A 68 -7.05 -6.25 6.85
C GLU A 68 -6.32 -5.90 8.15
N LYS A 69 -5.02 -6.23 8.26
CA LYS A 69 -4.24 -6.03 9.49
C LYS A 69 -4.17 -4.56 9.91
N PHE A 70 -4.08 -3.65 8.94
CA PHE A 70 -3.92 -2.22 9.20
C PHE A 70 -5.21 -1.43 8.98
N TYR A 71 -6.34 -2.06 8.68
CA TYR A 71 -7.62 -1.38 8.42
C TYR A 71 -7.53 -0.30 7.32
N VAL A 72 -6.78 -0.61 6.25
CA VAL A 72 -6.57 0.29 5.11
C VAL A 72 -7.20 -0.28 3.84
N ALA A 73 -7.46 0.58 2.86
CA ALA A 73 -7.93 0.20 1.52
C ALA A 73 -6.99 0.75 0.45
N ILE A 74 -7.12 0.28 -0.79
CA ILE A 74 -6.42 0.88 -1.94
C ILE A 74 -7.26 2.05 -2.47
N GLN A 75 -6.67 3.24 -2.43
CA GLN A 75 -7.24 4.46 -2.98
C GLN A 75 -6.93 4.62 -4.48
N ASP A 76 -5.72 4.24 -4.87
CA ASP A 76 -5.21 4.43 -6.22
C ASP A 76 -4.20 3.34 -6.55
N PHE A 77 -4.44 2.64 -7.66
CA PHE A 77 -3.53 1.64 -8.19
C PHE A 77 -2.43 2.24 -9.05
N TYR A 78 -2.41 3.55 -9.29
CA TYR A 78 -1.43 4.21 -10.15
C TYR A 78 -1.21 3.46 -11.47
N GLU A 79 -2.31 3.10 -12.16
CA GLU A 79 -2.31 2.15 -13.28
C GLU A 79 -1.23 2.46 -14.33
N ASP A 80 -1.06 3.72 -14.71
CA ASP A 80 -0.05 4.13 -15.70
C ASP A 80 1.39 3.88 -15.22
N LEU A 81 1.68 4.14 -13.93
CA LEU A 81 3.00 3.89 -13.34
C LEU A 81 3.27 2.39 -13.27
N ASN A 82 2.29 1.62 -12.79
CA ASN A 82 2.39 0.17 -12.72
C ASN A 82 2.44 -0.49 -14.11
N TYR A 83 1.81 0.09 -15.13
CA TYR A 83 1.86 -0.42 -16.49
C TYR A 83 3.22 -0.23 -17.15
N THR A 84 3.92 0.85 -16.80
CA THR A 84 5.22 1.22 -17.38
C THR A 84 6.42 0.75 -16.56
N SER A 85 6.21 0.39 -15.29
CA SER A 85 7.23 -0.18 -14.43
C SER A 85 7.56 -1.63 -14.80
N ASP A 86 8.85 -1.96 -14.76
CA ASP A 86 9.32 -3.33 -15.02
C ASP A 86 9.20 -4.23 -13.77
N GLU A 87 9.36 -3.67 -12.57
CA GLU A 87 9.49 -4.44 -11.32
C GLU A 87 8.80 -3.80 -10.11
N THR A 88 8.78 -2.46 -10.04
CA THR A 88 8.25 -1.73 -8.87
C THR A 88 6.75 -1.55 -8.97
N CYS A 89 6.03 -1.95 -7.93
CA CYS A 89 4.61 -1.68 -7.72
C CYS A 89 4.43 -0.37 -6.95
N TYR A 90 3.39 0.38 -7.27
CA TYR A 90 3.00 1.62 -6.62
C TYR A 90 1.54 1.52 -6.19
N LEU A 91 1.25 1.84 -4.94
CA LEU A 91 -0.13 1.87 -4.42
C LEU A 91 -0.31 3.08 -3.51
N GLU A 92 -1.47 3.73 -3.61
CA GLU A 92 -1.97 4.64 -2.59
C GLU A 92 -2.91 3.89 -1.66
N PHE A 93 -2.63 3.96 -0.36
CA PHE A 93 -3.45 3.39 0.68
C PHE A 93 -4.29 4.49 1.32
N SER A 94 -5.55 4.21 1.62
CA SER A 94 -6.45 5.09 2.37
C SER A 94 -6.94 4.44 3.66
N ALA A 95 -7.25 5.29 4.64
CA ALA A 95 -7.94 4.91 5.87
C ALA A 95 -8.83 6.05 6.34
N SER A 96 -9.87 5.71 7.11
CA SER A 96 -10.72 6.71 7.78
C SER A 96 -10.04 7.30 9.02
N ASP A 97 -9.13 6.54 9.65
CA ASP A 97 -8.32 6.98 10.78
C ASP A 97 -6.85 7.16 10.37
N MET A 98 -6.24 8.25 10.80
CA MET A 98 -4.82 8.53 10.55
C MET A 98 -3.92 7.53 11.28
N GLU A 99 -4.34 7.01 12.44
CA GLU A 99 -3.56 6.05 13.22
C GLU A 99 -3.31 4.75 12.44
N ASP A 100 -4.24 4.37 11.58
CA ASP A 100 -4.15 3.17 10.76
C ASP A 100 -3.13 3.34 9.63
N ILE A 101 -3.08 4.53 9.01
CA ILE A 101 -1.98 4.89 8.09
C ILE A 101 -0.63 4.89 8.83
N GLN A 102 -0.58 5.41 10.06
CA GLN A 102 0.66 5.42 10.85
C GLN A 102 1.16 4.00 11.17
N LYS A 103 0.26 3.06 11.48
CA LYS A 103 0.59 1.64 11.68
C LYS A 103 1.08 1.00 10.39
N LEU A 104 0.40 1.26 9.25
CA LEU A 104 0.82 0.79 7.94
C LEU A 104 2.25 1.25 7.63
N LEU A 105 2.58 2.52 7.86
CA LEU A 105 3.93 3.05 7.63
C LEU A 105 5.02 2.32 8.44
N GLY A 106 4.65 1.57 9.49
CA GLY A 106 5.57 0.69 10.22
C GLY A 106 6.16 -0.47 9.39
N ILE A 107 5.60 -0.78 8.21
CA ILE A 107 6.14 -1.80 7.30
C ILE A 107 7.22 -1.26 6.35
N VAL A 108 7.50 0.05 6.37
CA VAL A 108 8.57 0.63 5.55
C VAL A 108 9.92 0.05 5.96
N ASN A 109 10.74 -0.32 4.97
CA ASN A 109 11.99 -1.07 5.13
C ASN A 109 11.82 -2.49 5.73
N LYS A 110 10.61 -3.04 5.72
CA LYS A 110 10.33 -4.42 6.14
C LYS A 110 10.17 -5.36 4.94
N HIS A 111 10.36 -6.64 5.21
CA HIS A 111 9.91 -7.70 4.33
C HIS A 111 8.53 -8.18 4.79
N VAL A 112 7.56 -8.16 3.89
CA VAL A 112 6.17 -8.56 4.20
C VAL A 112 5.77 -9.66 3.25
N TYR A 113 5.36 -10.81 3.77
CA TYR A 113 4.99 -11.97 2.96
C TYR A 113 4.07 -12.90 3.74
N ASN A 114 3.34 -13.75 3.00
CA ASN A 114 2.57 -14.82 3.60
C ASN A 114 3.41 -16.08 3.76
N LYS A 115 3.24 -16.74 4.90
CA LYS A 115 3.89 -18.01 5.20
C LYS A 115 2.84 -19.06 5.57
N GLU A 116 2.92 -20.23 4.95
CA GLU A 116 2.11 -21.37 5.33
C GLU A 116 2.61 -21.95 6.68
N ASP A 117 1.69 -22.14 7.62
CA ASP A 117 1.88 -22.88 8.87
C ASP A 117 0.75 -23.91 9.04
N GLY A 118 0.98 -25.10 8.48
CA GLY A 118 -0.02 -26.16 8.43
C GLY A 118 -1.21 -25.76 7.55
N ASP A 119 -2.40 -25.70 8.15
CA ASP A 119 -3.64 -25.31 7.46
C ASP A 119 -3.90 -23.78 7.49
N TYR A 120 -2.96 -23.01 8.05
CA TYR A 120 -3.09 -21.56 8.20
C TYR A 120 -2.07 -20.82 7.34
N VAL A 121 -2.44 -19.61 6.94
CA VAL A 121 -1.54 -18.63 6.34
C VAL A 121 -1.33 -17.52 7.35
N GLU A 122 -0.08 -17.23 7.68
CA GLU A 122 0.31 -16.13 8.56
C GLU A 122 0.92 -14.99 7.73
N LEU A 123 0.54 -13.76 8.03
CA LEU A 123 1.23 -12.57 7.52
C LEU A 123 2.48 -12.30 8.37
N VAL A 124 3.65 -12.41 7.75
CA VAL A 124 4.95 -12.11 8.36
C VAL A 124 5.39 -10.69 8.01
N ILE A 125 5.93 -9.97 8.99
CA ILE A 125 6.51 -8.61 8.84
C ILE A 125 7.83 -8.58 9.62
N GLU A 126 8.98 -8.49 8.93
CA GLU A 126 10.32 -8.51 9.55
C GLU A 126 11.27 -7.39 9.10
#